data_AF-A0A524NB48-F1
#
_entry.id   AF-A0A524NB48-F1
#
_cell.length_a   1.000
_cell.length_b   1.000
_cell.length_c   1.000
_cell.angle_alpha   90.00
_cell.angle_beta   90.00
_cell.angle_gamma   90.00
#
_symmetry.space_group_name_H-M   'P 1'
#
loop_
_entity.id
_entity.type
_entity.pdbx_description
1 polymer ?
#
loop_
_entity_poly.entity_id
_entity_poly.type
_entity_poly.pdbx_seq_one_letter_code
_entity_poly.pdbx_strand_id
1 'polypeptide(L)' 'MKSSMASESDLLYKDRVNKAISFEKPDRVPRDFAAVPEIWRKLGEYFGTEDRAGILKHLDVDCRIVSYD' A
#
# COMPACT_ATOMS: atom_id res chain seq x y z
N MET A 1 22.86 -5.31 3.80
CA MET A 1 21.90 -6.31 4.28
C MET A 1 21.27 -5.83 5.58
N LYS A 2 20.04 -5.32 5.52
CA LYS A 2 19.10 -5.30 6.65
C LYS A 2 17.75 -5.73 6.09
N SER A 3 17.41 -6.99 6.31
CA SER A 3 16.08 -7.50 6.00
C SER A 3 15.13 -6.84 6.99
N SER A 4 14.32 -5.88 6.52
CA SER A 4 13.24 -5.30 7.31
C SER A 4 12.17 -6.37 7.50
N MET A 5 11.91 -6.80 8.73
CA MET A 5 10.79 -7.70 9.01
C MET A 5 9.48 -6.98 8.64
N ALA A 6 8.70 -7.56 7.73
CA ALA A 6 7.40 -7.04 7.35
C ALA A 6 6.49 -6.96 8.59
N SER A 7 5.75 -5.86 8.74
CA SER A 7 4.82 -5.72 9.86
C SER A 7 3.63 -6.67 9.69
N GLU A 8 2.96 -7.05 10.79
CA GLU A 8 1.76 -7.92 10.75
C GLU A 8 0.68 -7.37 9.79
N SER A 9 0.56 -6.04 9.71
CA SER A 9 -0.32 -5.39 8.75
C SER A 9 0.09 -5.63 7.29
N ASP A 10 1.40 -5.66 6.98
CA ASP A 10 1.89 -5.90 5.62
C ASP A 10 1.60 -7.32 5.13
N LEU A 11 1.55 -8.29 6.05
CA LEU A 11 1.13 -9.66 5.74
C LEU A 11 -0.36 -9.73 5.37
N LEU A 12 -1.22 -8.97 6.04
CA LEU A 12 -2.65 -8.91 5.75
C LEU A 12 -2.95 -8.25 4.40
N TYR A 13 -2.27 -7.14 4.07
CA TYR A 13 -2.44 -6.47 2.78
C TYR A 13 -2.06 -7.38 1.61
N LYS A 14 -0.91 -8.06 1.72
CA LYS A 14 -0.43 -8.98 0.70
C LYS A 14 -1.35 -10.20 0.56
N ASP A 15 -1.80 -10.79 1.67
CA ASP A 15 -2.73 -11.92 1.64
C ASP A 15 -4.04 -11.57 0.92
N ARG A 16 -4.59 -10.38 1.18
CA ARG A 16 -5.80 -9.89 0.55
C ARG A 16 -5.67 -9.79 -0.97
N VAL A 17 -4.56 -9.20 -1.44
CA VAL A 17 -4.27 -9.08 -2.89
C VAL A 17 -4.08 -10.47 -3.51
N ASN A 18 -3.32 -11.35 -2.86
CA ASN A 18 -3.06 -12.69 -3.36
C ASN A 18 -4.35 -13.50 -3.52
N LYS A 19 -5.25 -13.49 -2.52
CA LYS A 19 -6.55 -14.16 -2.60
C LYS A 19 -7.37 -13.65 -3.79
N ALA A 20 -7.43 -12.32 -3.96
CA ALA A 20 -8.18 -11.73 -5.07
C ALA A 20 -7.62 -12.14 -6.45
N ILE A 21 -6.30 -12.15 -6.63
CA ILE A 21 -5.64 -12.57 -7.89
C ILE A 21 -5.81 -14.08 -8.14
N SER A 22 -5.88 -14.89 -7.08
CA SER A 22 -6.15 -16.32 -7.13
C SER A 22 -7.64 -16.67 -7.30
N PHE A 23 -8.52 -15.69 -7.49
CA PHE A 23 -9.98 -15.88 -7.55
C PHE A 23 -10.58 -16.50 -6.27
N GLU A 24 -9.87 -16.39 -5.15
CA GLU A 24 -10.36 -16.75 -3.82
C GLU A 24 -11.02 -15.53 -3.15
N LYS A 25 -11.96 -15.77 -2.23
CA LYS A 25 -12.66 -14.67 -1.54
C LYS A 25 -11.74 -14.03 -0.49
N PRO A 26 -11.32 -12.76 -0.66
CA PRO A 26 -10.63 -12.03 0.41
C PRO A 26 -11.61 -11.58 1.50
N ASP A 27 -11.06 -11.12 2.63
CA ASP A 27 -11.83 -10.51 3.73
C ASP A 27 -12.52 -9.19 3.31
N ARG A 28 -11.91 -8.43 2.41
CA ARG A 28 -12.51 -7.30 1.67
C ARG A 28 -11.88 -7.14 0.29
N VAL A 29 -12.52 -6.39 -0.59
CA VAL A 29 -11.94 -6.01 -1.90
C VAL A 29 -10.61 -5.26 -1.68
N PRO A 30 -9.51 -5.64 -2.34
CA PRO A 30 -8.26 -4.90 -2.27
C PRO A 30 -8.39 -3.47 -2.80
N ARG A 31 -7.70 -2.53 -2.17
CA ARG A 31 -7.63 -1.11 -2.55
C ARG A 31 -6.28 -0.84 -3.19
N ASP A 32 -6.34 -0.17 -4.33
CA ASP A 32 -5.17 0.35 -5.03
C ASP A 32 -5.13 1.88 -4.92
N PHE A 33 -3.94 2.46 -5.05
CA PHE A 33 -3.72 3.89 -5.07
C PHE A 33 -2.63 4.27 -6.07
N ALA A 34 -3.03 5.02 -7.09
CA ALA A 34 -2.14 5.65 -8.04
C ALA A 34 -2.44 7.15 -8.09
N ALA A 35 -1.38 7.96 -8.10
CA ALA A 35 -1.49 9.41 -8.00
C ALA A 35 -0.35 10.13 -8.72
N VAL A 36 -0.69 11.28 -9.31
CA VAL A 36 0.28 12.21 -9.90
C VAL A 36 1.13 12.92 -8.81
N PRO A 37 2.32 13.47 -9.15
CA PRO A 37 3.23 14.06 -8.17
C PRO A 37 2.61 15.14 -7.27
N GLU A 38 1.68 15.94 -7.80
CA GLU A 38 0.99 17.00 -7.05
C GLU A 38 0.12 16.44 -5.92
N ILE A 39 -0.48 15.28 -6.15
CA ILE A 39 -1.28 14.58 -5.14
C ILE A 39 -0.37 13.97 -4.08
N TRP A 40 0.75 13.36 -4.47
CA TRP A 40 1.76 12.89 -3.51
C TRP A 40 2.28 14.01 -2.61
N ARG A 41 2.56 15.19 -3.16
CA ARG A 41 2.97 16.36 -2.38
C ARG A 41 1.91 16.77 -1.36
N LYS A 42 0.64 16.89 -1.78
CA LYS A 42 -0.47 17.24 -0.89
C LYS A 42 -0.68 16.22 0.22
N LEU A 43 -0.54 14.93 -0.08
CA LEU A 43 -0.62 13.87 0.93
C LEU A 43 0.55 13.95 1.91
N GLY A 44 1.75 14.25 1.44
CA GLY A 44 2.90 14.43 2.32
C GLY A 44 2.74 15.63 3.26
N GLU A 45 2.20 16.75 2.77
CA GLU A 45 1.82 17.91 3.58
C GLU A 45 0.76 17.56 4.62
N TYR A 46 -0.28 16.81 4.21
CA TYR A 46 -1.37 16.40 5.11
C TYR A 46 -0.92 15.45 6.21
N PHE A 47 -0.09 14.45 5.88
CA PHE A 47 0.41 13.46 6.84
C PHE A 47 1.70 13.88 7.56
N GLY A 48 2.30 15.01 7.17
CA GLY A 48 3.56 15.50 7.75
C GLY A 48 4.76 14.59 7.47
N THR A 49 4.77 13.87 6.35
CA THR A 49 5.84 12.92 5.98
C THR A 49 5.99 12.81 4.48
N GLU A 50 7.22 12.65 3.98
CA GLU A 50 7.49 12.31 2.57
C GLU A 50 7.58 10.79 2.34
N ASP A 51 7.49 9.99 3.41
CA ASP A 51 7.51 8.53 3.31
C ASP A 51 6.22 8.01 2.66
N ARG A 52 6.30 7.70 1.36
CA ARG A 52 5.19 7.14 0.59
C ARG A 52 4.68 5.82 1.17
N ALA A 53 5.55 4.98 1.74
CA ALA A 53 5.10 3.71 2.33
C ALA A 53 4.25 3.96 3.57
N GLY A 54 4.67 4.89 4.43
CA GLY A 54 3.88 5.39 5.55
C GLY A 54 2.53 5.96 5.12
N ILE A 55 2.51 6.80 4.07
CA ILE A 55 1.27 7.35 3.50
C ILE A 55 0.32 6.23 3.03
N LEU A 56 0.80 5.27 2.25
CA LEU A 56 0.00 4.14 1.78
C LEU A 56 -0.55 3.29 2.94
N LYS A 57 0.22 3.19 4.04
CA LYS A 57 -0.22 2.55 5.27
C LYS A 57 -1.36 3.32 5.94
N HIS A 58 -1.25 4.65 6.04
CA HIS A 58 -2.33 5.50 6.56
C HIS A 58 -3.60 5.43 5.71
N LEU A 59 -3.46 5.27 4.39
CA LEU A 59 -4.58 5.13 3.45
C LEU A 59 -5.18 3.72 3.39
N ASP A 60 -4.64 2.76 4.15
CA ASP A 60 -5.06 1.35 4.14
C ASP A 60 -5.04 0.74 2.73
N VAL A 61 -4.04 1.13 1.92
CA VAL A 61 -3.84 0.63 0.55
C VAL A 61 -3.24 -0.77 0.59
N ASP A 62 -3.75 -1.66 -0.25
CA ASP A 62 -3.33 -3.06 -0.35
C ASP A 62 -2.23 -3.26 -1.39
N CYS A 63 -2.39 -2.61 -2.54
CA CYS A 63 -1.42 -2.64 -3.62
C CYS A 63 -0.26 -1.70 -3.30
N ARG A 64 0.66 -2.18 -2.45
CA ARG A 64 1.87 -1.45 -2.07
C ARG A 64 3.00 -1.87 -3.00
N ILE A 65 3.16 -1.12 -4.08
CA ILE A 65 4.21 -1.23 -5.12
C ILE A 65 3.90 -2.25 -6.22
N VAL A 66 3.43 -1.73 -7.35
CA VAL A 66 3.78 -2.21 -8.70
C VAL A 66 4.26 -0.96 -9.44
N SER A 67 5.56 -0.92 -9.79
CA SER A 67 6.11 0.15 -10.62
C SER A 67 5.37 0.18 -11.97
N TYR A 68 4.95 1.36 -12.42
CA TYR A 68 4.59 1.59 -13.83
C TYR A 68 5.77 2.18 -14.63
N ASP A 69 6.93 2.33 -13.98
CA ASP A 69 8.23 2.59 -14.61
C ASP A 69 8.90 1.28 -15.00
#